data_AF-A0A198UG20-F1
#
_entry.id   AF-A0A198UG20-F1
#
_cell.length_a   1.000
_cell.length_b   1.000
_cell.length_c   1.000
_cell.angle_alpha   90.00
_cell.angle_beta   90.00
_cell.angle_gamma   90.00
#
_symmetry.space_group_name_H-M   'P 1'
#
loop_
_entity.id
_entity.type
_entity.pdbx_description
1 polymer ?
#
loop_
_entity_poly.entity_id
_entity_poly.type
_entity_poly.pdbx_seq_one_letter_code
_entity_poly.pdbx_strand_id
1 'polypeptide(L)' 'MIDSSKWDIIEAGLKCTQGKAVVNSISLKEGYDEFVEKARLCMRYGAAVIVMAFDEVGQAPIPKRVRLRFVSALMIFW' A
#
# COMPACT_ATOMS: atom_id res chain seq x y z
N MET A 1 3.04 8.83 -8.88
CA MET A 1 2.33 7.62 -8.41
C MET A 1 3.01 6.43 -9.05
N ILE A 2 3.54 5.52 -8.25
CA ILE A 2 4.26 4.32 -8.69
C ILE A 2 3.28 3.16 -8.55
N ASP A 3 2.90 2.58 -9.69
CA ASP A 3 1.87 1.55 -9.76
C ASP A 3 2.45 0.23 -10.25
N SER A 4 2.48 -0.78 -9.38
CA SER A 4 2.94 -2.12 -9.73
C SER A 4 2.47 -3.14 -8.71
N SER A 5 2.34 -4.40 -9.14
CA SER A 5 2.14 -5.54 -8.26
C SER A 5 3.46 -6.11 -7.71
N LYS A 6 4.61 -5.72 -8.27
CA LYS A 6 5.93 -6.19 -7.85
C LYS A 6 6.63 -5.16 -6.98
N TRP A 7 7.03 -5.57 -5.77
CA TRP A 7 7.70 -4.68 -4.82
C TRP A 7 9.01 -4.12 -5.37
N ASP A 8 9.82 -4.93 -6.06
CA ASP A 8 11.11 -4.49 -6.61
C ASP A 8 10.98 -3.29 -7.56
N ILE A 9 9.89 -3.24 -8.33
CA ILE A 9 9.59 -2.12 -9.25
C ILE A 9 9.18 -0.89 -8.46
N ILE A 10 8.37 -1.06 -7.41
CA ILE A 10 7.96 0.02 -6.51
C ILE A 10 9.18 0.64 -5.85
N GLU A 11 10.06 -0.20 -5.29
CA GLU A 11 11.25 0.25 -4.56
C GLU A 11 12.25 0.93 -5.48
N ALA A 12 12.47 0.41 -6.70
CA ALA A 12 13.27 1.09 -7.70
C ALA A 12 12.69 2.47 -8.06
N GLY A 13 11.37 2.56 -8.24
CA GLY A 13 10.68 3.83 -8.46
C GLY A 13 10.85 4.82 -7.30
N LEU A 14 10.75 4.34 -6.06
CA LEU A 14 10.94 5.16 -4.85
C LEU A 14 12.36 5.71 -4.75
N LYS A 15 13.38 4.89 -5.04
CA LYS A 15 14.79 5.31 -5.04
C LYS A 15 15.09 6.35 -6.13
N CYS A 16 14.40 6.29 -7.27
CA CYS A 16 14.60 7.20 -8.39
C CYS A 16 13.74 8.47 -8.32
N THR A 17 12.75 8.54 -7.43
CA THR A 17 11.84 9.68 -7.35
C THR A 17 12.35 10.71 -6.37
N GLN A 18 12.65 11.92 -6.86
CA GLN A 18 12.92 13.07 -6.01
C GLN A 18 11.59 13.73 -5.59
N GLY A 19 11.36 13.84 -4.29
CA GLY A 19 10.14 14.44 -3.72
C GLY A 19 9.12 13.40 -3.25
N LYS A 20 7.85 13.81 -3.10
CA LYS A 20 6.81 12.95 -2.53
C LYS A 20 6.22 12.02 -3.58
N ALA A 21 6.44 10.72 -3.41
CA ALA A 21 5.81 9.68 -4.23
C ALA A 21 4.52 9.16 -3.59
N VAL A 22 3.69 8.52 -4.41
CA VAL A 22 2.50 7.76 -3.97
C VAL A 22 2.67 6.33 -4.46
N VAL A 23 2.63 5.34 -3.58
CA VAL A 23 2.71 3.91 -3.90
C VAL A 23 1.32 3.34 -4.10
N ASN A 24 1.08 2.69 -5.24
CA ASN A 24 -0.12 1.92 -5.55
C ASN A 24 0.29 0.47 -5.88
N SER A 25 0.22 -0.48 -4.96
CA SER A 25 -0.36 -0.43 -3.62
C SER A 25 0.38 -1.39 -2.68
N ILE A 26 0.03 -1.37 -1.40
CA ILE A 26 0.34 -2.46 -0.47
C ILE A 26 -0.96 -3.10 0.04
N SER A 27 -0.91 -4.32 0.52
CA SER A 27 -2.08 -5.05 1.03
C SER A 27 -1.68 -6.09 2.07
N LEU A 28 -2.65 -6.71 2.74
CA LEU A 28 -2.44 -7.81 3.68
C LEU A 28 -2.42 -9.19 3.00
N LYS A 29 -2.46 -9.24 1.66
CA LYS A 29 -2.52 -10.49 0.88
C LYS A 29 -1.43 -11.50 1.24
N GLU A 30 -0.22 -11.03 1.50
CA GLU A 30 0.96 -11.86 1.81
C GLU A 30 1.23 -11.91 3.33
N GLY A 31 0.33 -11.39 4.16
CA GLY A 31 0.45 -11.39 5.62
C GLY A 31 0.80 -10.03 6.25
N TYR A 32 0.63 -9.97 7.56
CA TYR A 32 0.86 -8.77 8.37
C TYR A 32 2.32 -8.30 8.37
N ASP A 33 3.27 -9.23 8.48
CA ASP A 33 4.69 -8.87 8.61
C ASP A 33 5.22 -8.19 7.34
N GLU A 34 4.86 -8.72 6.17
CA GLU A 34 5.21 -8.12 4.88
C GLU A 34 4.54 -6.76 4.67
N PHE A 35 3.28 -6.62 5.06
CA PHE A 35 2.58 -5.33 5.04
C PHE A 35 3.30 -4.28 5.91
N VAL A 36 3.69 -4.66 7.13
CA VAL A 36 4.39 -3.75 8.06
C VAL A 36 5.78 -3.39 7.53
N GLU A 37 6.52 -4.34 6.97
CA GLU A 37 7.83 -4.08 6.36
C GLU A 37 7.72 -3.08 5.21
N LYS A 38 6.80 -3.32 4.29
CA LYS A 38 6.54 -2.43 3.15
C LYS A 38 6.06 -1.04 3.59
N ALA A 39 5.17 -0.97 4.58
CA ALA A 39 4.71 0.29 5.15
C ALA A 39 5.88 1.08 5.78
N ARG A 40 6.76 0.41 6.53
CA ARG A 40 7.97 1.02 7.11
C ARG A 40 8.95 1.51 6.03
N LEU A 41 9.09 0.77 4.93
CA LEU A 41 9.88 1.22 3.78
C LEU A 41 9.29 2.50 3.19
N CYS A 42 7.99 2.53 2.91
CA CYS A 42 7.31 3.73 2.40
C CYS A 42 7.46 4.93 3.34
N MET A 43 7.40 4.72 4.67
CA MET A 43 7.71 5.75 5.67
C MET A 43 9.13 6.30 5.52
N ARG A 44 10.13 5.41 5.39
CA ARG A 44 11.54 5.83 5.21
C ARG A 44 11.75 6.62 3.93
N TYR A 45 11.02 6.29 2.87
CA TYR A 45 11.05 7.04 1.60
C TYR A 45 10.19 8.31 1.61
N GLY A 46 9.41 8.58 2.68
CA GLY A 46 8.50 9.73 2.73
C GLY A 46 7.38 9.66 1.69
N ALA A 47 6.97 8.46 1.30
CA ALA A 47 5.94 8.23 0.29
C ALA A 47 4.57 8.02 0.94
N ALA A 48 3.53 8.55 0.30
CA ALA A 48 2.16 8.19 0.63
C ALA A 48 1.83 6.82 0.02
N VAL A 49 0.90 6.08 0.60
CA VAL A 49 0.60 4.70 0.16
C VAL A 49 -0.89 4.47 0.06
N ILE A 50 -1.31 3.81 -1.04
CA ILE A 50 -2.64 3.25 -1.21
C ILE A 50 -2.63 1.83 -0.64
N VAL A 51 -3.47 1.59 0.36
CA VAL A 51 -3.67 0.25 0.94
C VAL A 51 -4.88 -0.42 0.29
N MET A 52 -4.69 -1.56 -0.36
CA MET A 52 -5.82 -2.31 -0.92
C MET A 52 -6.53 -3.09 0.18
N ALA A 53 -7.86 -3.14 0.08
CA ALA A 53 -8.73 -3.98 0.90
C ALA A 53 -8.64 -5.46 0.44
N PHE A 54 -7.45 -6.02 0.54
CA PHE A 54 -7.13 -7.38 0.14
C PHE A 54 -6.30 -8.00 1.26
N ASP A 55 -6.81 -9.10 1.82
CA ASP A 55 -6.17 -9.88 2.87
C ASP A 55 -5.91 -11.32 2.40
N GLU A 56 -5.44 -12.18 3.29
CA GLU A 56 -5.12 -13.58 3.02
C GLU A 56 -6.35 -14.41 2.60
N VAL A 57 -7.56 -13.93 2.93
CA VAL A 57 -8.85 -14.56 2.61
C VAL A 57 -9.40 -14.06 1.27
N GLY A 58 -8.84 -12.97 0.74
CA GLY A 58 -9.12 -12.46 -0.59
C GLY A 58 -9.49 -10.98 -0.60
N GLN A 59 -10.10 -10.55 -1.70
CA GLN A 59 -10.54 -9.16 -1.85
C GLN A 59 -11.84 -8.90 -1.08
N ALA A 60 -11.90 -7.77 -0.37
CA ALA A 60 -13.12 -7.36 0.30
C ALA A 60 -14.27 -7.16 -0.72
N PRO A 61 -15.44 -7.78 -0.52
CA PRO A 61 -16.57 -7.60 -1.41
C PRO A 61 -17.14 -6.18 -1.32
N ILE A 62 -17.73 -5.71 -2.43
CA ILE A 62 -18.38 -4.41 -2.55
C ILE A 62 -19.56 -4.35 -1.55
N PRO A 63 -19.60 -3.42 -0.59
CA PRO A 63 -20.63 -3.50 0.44
C PRO A 63 -21.96 -2.90 -0.04
N LYS A 64 -23.03 -3.70 -0.06
CA LYS A 64 -24.34 -3.18 0.38
C LYS A 64 -24.23 -2.94 1.89
N ARG A 65 -23.84 -1.71 2.26
CA ARG A 65 -23.85 -1.17 3.64
C ARG A 65 -23.24 -2.13 4.68
N VAL A 66 -21.92 -2.33 4.63
CA VAL A 66 -21.17 -3.05 5.68
C VAL A 66 -19.98 -2.20 6.08
N ARG A 67 -19.75 -2.12 7.40
CA ARG A 67 -18.68 -1.41 8.09
C ARG A 67 -17.35 -1.59 7.34
N LEU A 68 -16.85 -0.49 6.79
CA LEU A 68 -15.64 -0.41 6.00
C LEU A 68 -14.46 -1.03 6.76
N ARG A 69 -14.05 -2.24 6.41
CA ARG A 69 -12.78 -2.84 6.84
C ARG A 69 -11.65 -2.33 5.94
N PHE A 70 -11.50 -1.00 5.84
CA PHE A 70 -10.61 -0.27 4.93
C PHE A 70 -11.17 -0.10 3.51
N VAL A 71 -11.74 1.07 3.22
CA VAL A 71 -11.69 1.63 1.85
C VAL A 71 -10.25 2.00 1.60
N SER A 72 -9.75 1.85 0.38
CA SER A 72 -8.40 2.24 -0.01
C SER A 72 -8.02 3.58 0.62
N ALA A 73 -7.17 3.52 1.64
CA ALA A 73 -6.82 4.67 2.45
C ALA A 73 -5.45 5.17 2.01
N LEU A 74 -5.34 6.47 1.79
CA LEU A 74 -4.06 7.12 1.60
C LEU A 74 -3.45 7.33 2.99
N MET A 75 -2.48 6.49 3.36
CA MET A 75 -1.64 6.77 4.52
C MET A 75 -0.58 7.78 4.11
N ILE A 76 -0.55 8.93 4.80
CA ILE A 76 0.49 9.93 4.61
C ILE A 76 1.29 10.02 5.90
N PHE A 77 2.57 9.67 5.80
CA PHE A 77 3.52 9.74 6.89
C PHE A 77 4.20 11.11 6.84
N TRP A 78 3.69 12.06 7.61
CA TRP A 78 4.31 13.38 7.85
C TRP A 78 4.83 13.44 9.28
#